data_AF-A0AAV5WJ84-F1
#
_entry.id   AF-A0AAV5WJ84-F1
#
_cell.length_a   1.000
_cell.length_b   1.000
_cell.length_c   1.000
_cell.angle_alpha   90.00
_cell.angle_beta   90.00
_cell.angle_gamma   90.00
#
_symmetry.space_group_name_H-M   'P 1'
#
loop_
_entity.id
_entity.type
_entity.pdbx_description
1 polymer ?
#
loop_
_entity_poly.entity_id
_entity_poly.type
_entity_poly.pdbx_seq_one_letter_code
_entity_poly.pdbx_strand_id
1 'polypeptide(L)'
;MVDKINKKNLSWIAEYNNQASLERTESDPDQIDMNGIDIESEAATIENDSNIHIKEIAKMNLVLPSHFDTRTKWSQCWSVHQIQNQGGCGSCWAAAAVSSMSDRLCISSNYTQQSMLSLQDMISCCEFCGGCQGSSPLEAFIYLKLRGVVTG
;
A
#
# COMPACT_ATOMS: atom_id res chain seq x y z
N MET A 1 10.44 25.29 -8.00
CA MET A 1 10.49 23.95 -8.62
C MET A 1 9.29 23.72 -9.53
N VAL A 2 8.06 23.92 -9.02
CA VAL A 2 6.79 23.80 -9.75
C VAL A 2 6.81 24.44 -11.15
N ASP A 3 7.13 25.73 -11.27
CA ASP A 3 7.14 26.42 -12.58
C ASP A 3 8.11 25.81 -13.59
N LYS A 4 9.26 25.30 -13.12
CA LYS A 4 10.25 24.64 -13.99
C LYS A 4 9.72 23.31 -14.53
N ILE A 5 8.92 22.59 -13.75
CA ILE A 5 8.30 21.33 -14.15
C ILE A 5 7.16 21.62 -15.14
N ASN A 6 6.27 22.55 -14.82
CA ASN A 6 5.11 22.86 -15.67
C ASN A 6 5.50 23.41 -17.05
N LYS A 7 6.66 24.06 -17.18
CA LYS A 7 7.22 24.46 -18.49
C LYS A 7 7.54 23.30 -19.43
N LYS A 8 7.67 22.07 -18.92
CA LYS A 8 7.97 20.88 -19.74
C LYS A 8 6.75 20.32 -20.48
N ASN A 9 5.54 20.85 -20.23
CA ASN A 9 4.29 20.44 -20.88
C ASN A 9 4.06 18.91 -20.82
N LEU A 10 4.14 18.34 -19.61
CA LEU A 10 3.93 16.92 -19.35
C LEU A 10 2.42 16.60 -19.31
N SER A 11 2.09 15.31 -19.29
CA SER A 11 0.69 14.83 -19.14
C SER A 11 0.06 15.11 -17.77
N TRP A 12 0.81 15.70 -16.84
CA TRP A 12 0.40 16.03 -15.48
C TRP A 12 0.86 17.45 -15.14
N ILE A 13 0.17 18.05 -14.15
CA ILE A 13 0.43 19.40 -13.67
C ILE A 13 1.01 19.31 -12.26
N ALA A 14 2.13 19.99 -12.02
CA ALA A 14 2.72 20.12 -10.70
C ALA A 14 2.05 21.26 -9.92
N GLU A 15 1.79 21.01 -8.64
CA GLU A 15 1.36 22.01 -7.66
C GLU A 15 2.17 21.81 -6.37
N TYR A 16 2.33 22.88 -5.58
CA TYR A 16 2.99 22.77 -4.28
C TYR A 16 2.09 22.02 -3.29
N ASN A 17 2.63 20.96 -2.68
CA ASN A 17 1.95 20.22 -1.63
C ASN A 17 2.71 20.40 -0.30
N ASN A 18 2.10 21.13 0.64
CA ASN A 18 2.71 21.42 1.94
C ASN A 18 2.92 20.17 2.81
N GLN A 19 2.12 19.11 2.63
CA GLN A 19 2.26 17.85 3.35
C GLN A 19 3.44 17.02 2.81
N ALA A 20 3.71 17.11 1.51
CA ALA A 20 4.81 16.40 0.86
C ALA A 20 6.15 17.15 0.94
N SER A 21 6.13 18.42 1.37
CA SER A 21 7.31 19.31 1.40
C SER A 21 7.95 19.43 2.78
N LEU A 22 7.49 18.65 3.77
CA LEU A 22 8.14 18.49 5.06
C LEU A 22 9.32 17.51 4.91
N GLU A 23 10.34 17.93 4.16
CA GLU A 23 11.57 17.16 3.92
C GLU A 23 12.41 17.11 5.20
N ARG A 24 13.03 15.94 5.45
CA ARG A 24 14.04 15.73 6.49
C ARG A 24 15.21 16.71 6.31
N THR A 25 15.39 17.60 7.27
CA THR A 25 16.52 18.54 7.28
C THR A 25 17.67 18.02 8.14
N GLU A 26 18.92 18.44 7.86
CA GLU A 26 20.06 18.18 8.77
C GLU A 26 19.81 18.70 10.19
N SER A 27 18.94 19.70 10.34
CA SER A 27 18.53 20.30 11.61
C SER A 27 17.43 19.53 12.37
N ASP A 28 16.76 18.57 11.73
CA ASP A 28 15.74 17.74 12.34
C ASP A 28 15.91 16.27 11.89
N PRO A 29 16.87 15.54 12.48
CA PRO A 29 17.15 14.16 12.14
C PRO A 29 16.03 13.20 12.58
N ASP A 30 15.02 13.70 13.32
CA ASP A 30 13.83 12.97 13.71
C ASP A 30 12.68 13.12 12.68
N GLN A 31 12.85 13.94 11.63
CA GLN A 31 11.93 13.93 10.50
C GLN A 31 12.03 12.60 9.74
N ILE A 32 10.88 11.91 9.71
CA ILE A 32 10.74 10.56 9.19
C ILE A 32 10.54 10.60 7.67
N ASP A 33 11.29 9.76 6.98
CA ASP A 33 11.14 9.53 5.55
C ASP A 33 9.74 8.95 5.26
N MET A 34 8.99 9.64 4.41
CA MET A 34 7.67 9.16 3.95
C MET A 34 7.80 7.90 3.08
N ASN A 35 9.01 7.61 2.58
CA ASN A 35 9.35 6.42 1.80
C ASN A 35 9.93 5.32 2.70
N GLY A 36 9.05 4.53 3.30
CA GLY A 36 9.45 3.36 4.08
C GLY A 36 9.46 2.04 3.30
N ILE A 37 9.74 2.06 2.00
CA ILE A 37 9.86 0.80 1.23
C ILE A 37 11.32 0.37 1.24
N ASP A 38 11.56 -0.82 1.77
CA ASP A 38 12.82 -1.53 1.58
C ASP A 38 12.65 -2.58 0.47
N ILE A 39 13.38 -2.40 -0.64
CA ILE A 39 13.31 -3.27 -1.84
C ILE A 39 14.35 -4.40 -1.76
N GLU A 40 15.33 -4.32 -0.85
CA GLU A 40 16.43 -5.27 -0.75
C GLU A 40 16.13 -6.47 0.16
N SER A 41 14.97 -6.51 0.83
CA SER A 41 14.60 -7.64 1.69
C SER A 41 14.32 -8.91 0.84
N GLU A 42 15.22 -9.89 0.91
CA GLU A 42 15.15 -11.16 0.18
C GLU A 42 14.06 -12.10 0.74
N ALA A 43 12.82 -11.98 0.27
CA ALA A 43 11.79 -12.99 0.50
C ALA A 43 11.65 -13.94 -0.71
N ALA A 44 12.74 -14.65 -1.03
CA ALA A 44 12.88 -15.54 -2.19
C ALA A 44 11.79 -16.65 -2.29
N THR A 45 11.20 -17.07 -1.18
CA THR A 45 10.25 -18.20 -1.15
C THR A 45 8.87 -17.85 -1.73
N ILE A 46 8.42 -16.59 -1.66
CA ILE A 46 7.08 -16.18 -2.13
C ILE A 46 7.08 -15.72 -3.59
N GLU A 47 8.27 -15.44 -4.13
CA GLU A 47 8.45 -15.26 -5.56
C GLU A 47 7.90 -16.47 -6.33
N ASN A 48 8.04 -17.69 -5.79
CA ASN A 48 7.55 -18.91 -6.44
C ASN A 48 6.02 -19.01 -6.48
N ASP A 49 5.30 -18.74 -5.38
CA ASP A 49 3.82 -18.76 -5.35
C ASP A 49 3.24 -17.70 -6.31
N SER A 50 3.82 -16.50 -6.29
CA SER A 50 3.43 -15.41 -7.19
C SER A 50 3.68 -15.78 -8.65
N ASN A 51 4.83 -16.39 -8.94
CA ASN A 51 5.18 -16.87 -10.28
C ASN A 51 4.24 -17.99 -10.77
N ILE A 52 3.80 -18.89 -9.88
CA ILE A 52 2.79 -19.90 -10.23
C ILE A 52 1.46 -19.23 -10.58
N HIS A 53 0.98 -18.31 -9.74
CA HIS A 53 -0.28 -17.63 -9.96
C HIS A 53 -0.29 -16.80 -11.26
N ILE A 54 0.80 -16.09 -11.56
CA ILE A 54 0.95 -15.34 -12.81
C ILE A 54 0.89 -16.29 -14.03
N LYS A 55 1.55 -17.46 -13.95
CA LYS A 55 1.47 -18.48 -15.02
C LYS A 55 0.06 -19.04 -15.20
N GLU A 56 -0.73 -19.11 -14.15
CA GLU A 56 -2.14 -19.55 -14.23
C GLU A 56 -3.03 -18.47 -14.88
N ILE A 57 -2.92 -17.22 -14.43
CA ILE A 57 -3.66 -16.09 -15.02
C ILE A 57 -3.32 -15.97 -16.51
N ALA A 58 -2.05 -16.11 -16.89
CA ALA A 58 -1.61 -16.02 -18.28
C ALA A 58 -2.22 -17.10 -19.21
N LYS A 59 -2.72 -18.20 -18.65
CA LYS A 59 -3.42 -19.26 -19.40
C LYS A 59 -4.90 -18.98 -19.58
N MET A 60 -5.47 -18.01 -18.85
CA MET A 60 -6.88 -17.68 -18.93
C MET A 60 -7.18 -16.85 -20.18
N ASN A 61 -8.24 -17.18 -20.90
CA ASN A 61 -8.72 -16.36 -22.02
C ASN A 61 -9.62 -15.22 -21.50
N LEU A 62 -8.99 -14.18 -20.95
CA LEU A 62 -9.67 -13.03 -20.35
C LEU A 62 -9.80 -11.89 -21.35
N VAL A 63 -11.01 -11.35 -21.49
CA VAL A 63 -11.24 -10.07 -22.16
C VAL A 63 -11.29 -8.98 -21.10
N LEU A 64 -10.21 -8.21 -20.98
CA LEU A 64 -10.13 -7.11 -20.03
C LEU A 64 -10.77 -5.84 -20.61
N PRO A 65 -11.46 -5.04 -19.78
CA PRO A 65 -11.98 -3.76 -20.24
C PRO A 65 -10.84 -2.77 -20.49
N SER A 66 -11.05 -1.82 -21.40
CA SER A 66 -10.07 -0.75 -21.67
C SER A 66 -9.90 0.21 -20.49
N HIS A 67 -10.89 0.28 -19.60
CA HIS A 67 -10.88 1.10 -18.39
C HIS A 67 -11.47 0.30 -17.23
N PHE A 68 -10.85 0.39 -16.07
CA PHE A 68 -11.30 -0.29 -14.86
C PHE A 68 -11.07 0.59 -13.65
N ASP A 69 -12.09 0.70 -12.79
CA ASP A 69 -12.01 1.37 -11.51
C ASP A 69 -12.65 0.48 -10.44
N THR A 70 -11.84 0.04 -9.47
CA THR A 70 -12.24 -0.80 -8.33
C THR A 70 -13.44 -0.19 -7.59
N ARG A 71 -13.47 1.14 -7.44
CA ARG A 71 -14.53 1.89 -6.74
C ARG A 71 -15.87 1.82 -7.46
N THR A 72 -15.83 1.70 -8.79
CA THR A 72 -17.05 1.52 -9.59
C THR A 72 -17.48 0.07 -9.61
N LYS A 73 -16.53 -0.87 -9.70
CA LYS A 73 -16.83 -2.31 -9.77
C LYS A 73 -17.38 -2.86 -8.46
N TRP A 74 -16.85 -2.42 -7.33
CA TRP A 74 -17.25 -2.83 -5.98
C TRP A 74 -17.67 -1.64 -5.13
N SER A 75 -18.61 -0.84 -5.65
CA SER A 75 -19.07 0.42 -5.04
C SER A 75 -19.74 0.25 -3.67
N GLN A 76 -20.10 -0.98 -3.29
CA GLN A 76 -20.67 -1.29 -1.97
C GLN A 76 -19.59 -1.58 -0.91
N CYS A 77 -18.32 -1.70 -1.31
CA CYS A 77 -17.22 -1.81 -0.37
C CYS A 77 -16.79 -0.43 0.10
N TRP A 78 -17.11 -0.07 1.34
CA TRP A 78 -16.72 1.22 1.89
C TRP A 78 -15.19 1.42 1.90
N SER A 79 -14.42 0.34 2.13
CA SER A 79 -12.97 0.34 2.22
C SER A 79 -12.26 0.86 0.96
N VAL A 80 -12.74 0.53 -0.24
CA VAL A 80 -12.09 0.92 -1.51
C VAL A 80 -12.14 2.43 -1.78
N HIS A 81 -12.94 3.16 -1.01
CA HIS A 81 -13.07 4.62 -1.07
C HIS A 81 -12.26 5.35 0.00
N GLN A 82 -11.62 4.63 0.93
CA GLN A 82 -10.88 5.23 2.03
C GLN A 82 -9.43 5.53 1.63
N ILE A 83 -8.96 6.70 2.04
CA ILE A 83 -7.57 7.11 1.88
C ILE A 83 -6.90 7.05 3.25
N GLN A 84 -6.00 6.09 3.43
CA GLN A 84 -5.22 5.95 4.65
C GLN A 84 -4.12 7.02 4.74
N ASN A 85 -3.80 7.45 5.96
CA ASN A 85 -2.71 8.38 6.24
C ASN A 85 -1.68 7.69 7.14
N GLN A 86 -0.46 7.50 6.62
CA GLN A 86 0.65 6.90 7.36
C GLN A 86 1.24 7.81 8.45
N GLY A 87 0.86 9.09 8.47
CA GLY A 87 1.43 10.09 9.37
C GLY A 87 2.90 10.38 9.05
N GLY A 88 3.63 10.95 10.00
CA GLY A 88 5.08 11.10 9.91
C GLY A 88 5.79 9.79 10.23
N CYS A 89 5.48 8.71 9.54
CA CYS A 89 6.04 7.38 9.76
C CYS A 89 6.31 6.72 8.40
N GLY A 90 7.47 6.07 8.23
CA GLY A 90 7.81 5.29 7.03
C GLY A 90 7.05 3.97 6.98
N SER A 91 5.73 4.00 7.12
CA SER A 91 4.86 2.82 7.18
C SER A 91 4.03 2.61 5.92
N CYS A 92 4.43 3.21 4.79
CA CYS A 92 3.73 3.04 3.52
C CYS A 92 3.62 1.56 3.09
N TRP A 93 4.62 0.73 3.40
CA TRP A 93 4.60 -0.73 3.20
C TRP A 93 3.41 -1.39 3.91
N ALA A 94 3.16 -0.99 5.16
CA ALA A 94 2.07 -1.48 6.00
C ALA A 94 0.73 -0.88 5.58
N ALA A 95 0.67 0.43 5.37
CA ALA A 95 -0.54 1.16 4.99
C ALA A 95 -1.13 0.63 3.67
N ALA A 96 -0.30 0.39 2.66
CA ALA A 96 -0.73 -0.18 1.40
C ALA A 96 -1.28 -1.61 1.57
N ALA A 97 -0.61 -2.44 2.40
CA ALA A 97 -1.02 -3.82 2.65
C ALA A 97 -2.36 -3.91 3.40
N VAL A 98 -2.52 -3.19 4.51
CA VAL A 98 -3.77 -3.21 5.31
C VAL A 98 -4.94 -2.60 4.53
N SER A 99 -4.71 -1.56 3.72
CA SER A 99 -5.75 -1.00 2.83
C SER A 99 -6.21 -2.04 1.81
N SER A 100 -5.25 -2.63 1.08
CA SER A 100 -5.55 -3.63 0.05
C SER A 100 -6.24 -4.87 0.62
N MET A 101 -5.89 -5.30 1.83
CA MET A 101 -6.55 -6.44 2.47
C MET A 101 -7.92 -6.11 3.04
N SER A 102 -8.16 -4.88 3.49
CA SER A 102 -9.49 -4.41 3.88
C SER A 102 -10.45 -4.40 2.68
N ASP A 103 -9.96 -3.98 1.50
CA ASP A 103 -10.70 -4.05 0.24
C ASP A 103 -11.03 -5.50 -0.13
N ARG A 104 -10.03 -6.38 -0.09
CA ARG A 104 -10.20 -7.81 -0.41
C ARG A 104 -11.12 -8.52 0.57
N LEU A 105 -11.13 -8.13 1.85
CA LEU A 105 -12.06 -8.66 2.84
C LEU A 105 -13.50 -8.36 2.42
N CYS A 106 -13.80 -7.12 2.03
CA CYS A 106 -15.13 -6.77 1.52
C CYS A 106 -15.49 -7.48 0.21
N ILE A 107 -14.57 -7.49 -0.76
CA ILE A 107 -14.82 -8.09 -2.07
C ILE A 107 -15.06 -9.60 -1.95
N SER A 108 -14.21 -10.30 -1.19
CA SER A 108 -14.30 -11.76 -1.04
C SER A 108 -15.48 -12.20 -0.17
N SER A 109 -15.89 -11.37 0.79
CA SER A 109 -17.05 -11.64 1.64
C SER A 109 -18.39 -11.26 1.00
N ASN A 110 -18.39 -10.84 -0.28
CA ASN A 110 -19.56 -10.32 -0.98
C ASN A 110 -20.25 -9.21 -0.17
N TYR A 111 -19.46 -8.21 0.22
CA TYR A 111 -19.88 -6.99 0.94
C TYR A 111 -20.30 -7.18 2.41
N THR A 112 -20.20 -8.40 2.96
CA THR A 112 -20.65 -8.68 4.34
C THR A 112 -19.64 -8.27 5.41
N GLN A 113 -18.35 -8.21 5.07
CA GLN A 113 -17.27 -7.82 5.98
C GLN A 113 -16.60 -6.54 5.46
N GLN A 114 -16.83 -5.40 6.12
CA GLN A 114 -16.34 -4.09 5.65
C GLN A 114 -15.41 -3.38 6.63
N SER A 115 -14.89 -4.11 7.61
CA SER A 115 -13.97 -3.54 8.60
C SER A 115 -12.62 -3.22 7.96
N MET A 116 -12.03 -2.09 8.38
CA MET A 116 -10.65 -1.76 8.05
C MET A 116 -9.70 -2.47 9.00
N LEU A 117 -8.60 -2.97 8.45
CA LEU A 117 -7.50 -3.55 9.19
C LEU A 117 -6.61 -2.43 9.77
N SER A 118 -6.17 -2.64 11.00
CA SER A 118 -5.42 -1.67 11.79
C SER A 118 -4.00 -1.50 11.25
N LEU A 119 -3.71 -0.29 10.76
CA LEU A 119 -2.34 0.12 10.45
C LEU A 119 -1.45 0.05 11.70
N GLN A 120 -1.97 0.48 12.85
CA GLN A 120 -1.22 0.52 14.11
C GLN A 120 -0.80 -0.88 14.57
N ASP A 121 -1.68 -1.87 14.43
CA ASP A 121 -1.38 -3.26 14.78
C ASP A 121 -0.26 -3.81 13.87
N MET A 122 -0.37 -3.59 12.55
CA MET A 122 0.66 -4.01 11.59
C MET A 122 2.04 -3.42 11.94
N ILE A 123 2.12 -2.13 12.26
CA ILE A 123 3.41 -1.47 12.52
C ILE A 123 3.98 -1.75 13.91
N SER A 124 3.14 -2.10 14.91
CA SER A 124 3.58 -2.32 16.29
C SER A 124 3.75 -3.80 16.67
N CYS A 125 3.02 -4.70 16.02
CA CYS A 125 2.98 -6.12 16.40
C CYS A 125 3.74 -7.03 15.42
N CYS A 126 4.13 -6.55 14.24
CA CYS A 126 5.01 -7.31 13.36
C CYS A 126 6.48 -7.18 13.81
N GLU A 127 6.90 -8.09 14.69
CA GLU A 127 8.25 -8.10 15.29
C GLU A 127 9.40 -8.29 14.28
N PHE A 128 9.12 -8.89 13.12
CA PHE A 128 10.11 -9.10 12.06
C PHE A 128 9.96 -8.14 10.88
N CYS A 129 9.03 -7.17 10.95
CA CYS A 129 8.93 -6.08 9.99
C CYS A 129 9.71 -4.87 10.50
N GLY A 130 9.73 -3.79 9.72
CA GLY A 130 10.55 -2.60 9.99
C GLY A 130 9.83 -1.35 10.51
N GLY A 131 8.58 -1.48 10.98
CA GLY A 131 7.86 -0.38 11.64
C GLY A 131 7.85 0.92 10.83
N CYS A 132 8.27 2.03 11.47
CA CYS A 132 8.39 3.35 10.82
C CYS A 132 9.72 3.57 10.08
N GLN A 133 10.68 2.67 10.24
CA GLN A 133 11.97 2.72 9.56
C GLN A 133 11.90 2.17 8.13
N GLY A 134 10.79 1.51 7.80
CA GLY A 134 10.52 0.95 6.49
C GLY A 134 10.76 -0.55 6.42
N SER A 135 10.08 -1.22 5.50
CA SER A 135 10.11 -2.67 5.30
C SER A 135 9.55 -3.01 3.92
N SER A 136 9.61 -4.28 3.55
CA SER A 136 9.00 -4.74 2.31
C SER A 136 7.50 -4.97 2.47
N PRO A 137 6.67 -4.55 1.50
CA PRO A 137 5.25 -4.92 1.46
C PRO A 137 5.00 -6.42 1.56
N LEU A 138 5.96 -7.25 1.13
CA LEU A 138 5.85 -8.70 1.19
C LEU A 138 5.83 -9.21 2.63
N GLU A 139 6.62 -8.62 3.52
CA GLU A 139 6.63 -8.98 4.94
C GLU A 139 5.28 -8.68 5.61
N ALA A 140 4.62 -7.57 5.24
CA ALA A 140 3.25 -7.28 5.68
C ALA A 140 2.27 -8.39 5.27
N PHE A 141 2.31 -8.84 4.02
CA PHE A 141 1.42 -9.92 3.56
C PHE A 141 1.76 -11.28 4.19
N ILE A 142 3.04 -11.56 4.47
CA ILE A 142 3.46 -12.72 5.27
C ILE A 142 2.85 -12.65 6.66
N TYR A 143 2.97 -11.50 7.34
CA TYR A 143 2.45 -11.31 8.68
C TYR A 143 0.92 -11.49 8.72
N LEU A 144 0.20 -10.87 7.77
CA LEU A 144 -1.25 -11.06 7.59
C LEU A 144 -1.64 -12.54 7.42
N LYS A 145 -0.85 -13.31 6.66
CA LYS A 145 -1.10 -14.74 6.44
C LYS A 145 -0.81 -15.59 7.69
N LEU A 146 0.28 -15.31 8.40
CA LEU A 146 0.76 -16.14 9.50
C LEU A 146 0.11 -15.80 10.86
N ARG A 147 -0.17 -14.52 11.10
CA ARG A 147 -0.63 -13.99 12.39
C ARG A 147 -1.98 -13.29 12.31
N GLY A 148 -2.31 -12.72 11.16
CA GLY A 148 -3.47 -11.83 11.01
C GLY A 148 -3.19 -10.43 11.54
N VAL A 149 -4.16 -9.54 11.35
CA VAL A 149 -4.14 -8.15 11.84
C VAL A 149 -5.54 -7.82 12.35
N VAL A 150 -5.63 -7.14 13.49
CA VAL A 150 -6.94 -6.73 14.04
C VAL A 150 -7.55 -5.57 13.25
N THR A 151 -8.83 -5.27 13.50
CA THR A 151 -9.47 -4.08 12.91
C THR A 151 -9.06 -2.81 13.65
N GLY A 152 -8.97 -1.67 12.95
CA GLY A 152 -8.62 -0.37 13.56
C GLY A 152 -8.67 0.80 12.59
#